data_AF-A0A967XUX0-F1
#
_entry.id   AF-A0A967XUX0-F1
#
_cell.length_a   1.000
_cell.length_b   1.000
_cell.length_c   1.000
_cell.angle_alpha   90.00
_cell.angle_beta   90.00
_cell.angle_gamma   90.00
#
_symmetry.space_group_name_H-M   'P 1'
#
loop_
_entity.id
_entity.type
_entity.pdbx_description
1 polymer ?
#
loop_
_entity_poly.entity_id
_entity_poly.type
_entity_poly.pdbx_seq_one_letter_code
_entity_poly.pdbx_strand_id
1 'polypeptide(L)'
;PYFRFPAHVLKYPSKQQVIDYLESYAAHCQLDPVFGQEVTEVRRKNDSWESTTQDTRYLSQNLVVPTGYTRKPYCPSWPDQEKYRGRVLHSSEYKNGEPFKGKDVLVVGFGNSGGEIAIDLWVHGARPALSVRSPVNIVPRDMHGFPILGWSIVLSFLPTRLADFLSKPLAAQALHPRPLFLRAQKIFNRSADANQKETANSSVGCRYRKIS
;
A
#
# COMPACT_ATOMS: atom_id res chain seq x y z
N PRO A 1 -18.50 15.91 -7.09
CA PRO A 1 -19.57 16.73 -7.72
C PRO A 1 -20.63 17.28 -6.74
N TYR A 2 -20.86 16.68 -5.57
CA TYR A 2 -21.94 17.12 -4.68
C TYR A 2 -21.55 17.46 -3.23
N PHE A 3 -20.35 17.13 -2.79
CA PHE A 3 -19.79 17.57 -1.50
C PHE A 3 -18.27 17.63 -1.64
N ARG A 4 -17.63 18.73 -1.23
CA ARG A 4 -16.18 18.93 -1.34
C ARG A 4 -15.54 18.83 0.03
N PHE A 5 -14.28 18.41 0.08
CA PHE A 5 -13.48 18.56 1.29
C PHE A 5 -13.47 20.04 1.74
N PRO A 6 -13.51 20.31 3.05
CA PRO A 6 -13.38 21.68 3.56
C PRO A 6 -12.08 22.33 3.08
N ALA A 7 -12.12 23.64 2.81
CA ALA A 7 -10.98 24.36 2.23
C ALA A 7 -9.70 24.37 3.11
N HIS A 8 -9.85 24.17 4.42
CA HIS A 8 -8.73 24.10 5.36
C HIS A 8 -8.04 22.73 5.37
N VAL A 9 -8.64 21.69 4.78
CA VAL A 9 -8.04 20.36 4.69
C VAL A 9 -6.93 20.40 3.65
N LEU A 10 -5.76 19.93 4.04
CA LEU A 10 -4.61 19.84 3.14
C LEU A 10 -4.91 18.89 1.98
N LYS A 11 -4.18 19.10 0.88
CA LYS A 11 -4.27 18.29 -0.34
C LYS A 11 -4.17 16.78 -0.08
N TYR A 12 -3.39 16.38 0.93
CA TYR A 12 -3.31 15.00 1.41
C TYR A 12 -3.90 14.94 2.82
N PRO A 13 -5.16 14.54 2.96
CA PRO A 13 -5.81 14.50 4.26
C PRO A 13 -5.22 13.38 5.12
N SER A 14 -5.20 13.61 6.42
CA SER A 14 -4.94 12.56 7.40
C SER A 14 -6.09 11.55 7.43
N LYS A 15 -5.86 10.37 8.03
CA LYS A 15 -6.90 9.37 8.27
C LYS A 15 -8.12 9.99 8.96
N GLN A 16 -7.90 10.81 9.99
CA GLN A 16 -8.99 11.43 10.74
C GLN A 16 -9.79 12.40 9.87
N GLN A 17 -9.11 13.24 9.08
CA GLN A 17 -9.80 14.19 8.18
C GLN A 17 -10.64 13.47 7.11
N VAL A 18 -10.23 12.29 6.66
CA VAL A 18 -11.05 11.46 5.76
C VAL A 18 -12.29 10.91 6.48
N ILE A 19 -12.15 10.47 7.73
CA ILE A 19 -13.28 10.00 8.55
C ILE A 19 -14.29 11.14 8.74
N ASP A 20 -13.83 12.30 9.20
CA ASP A 20 -14.68 13.46 9.46
C ASP A 20 -15.43 13.91 8.18
N TYR A 21 -14.76 13.81 7.03
CA TYR A 21 -15.38 14.08 5.72
C TYR A 21 -16.46 13.07 5.37
N LEU A 22 -16.23 11.77 5.59
CA LEU A 22 -17.22 10.72 5.30
C LEU A 22 -18.45 10.82 6.22
N GLU A 23 -18.26 11.16 7.49
CA GLU A 23 -19.35 11.43 8.42
C GLU A 23 -20.17 12.65 7.98
N SER A 24 -19.49 13.75 7.63
CA SER A 24 -20.13 14.95 7.10
C SER A 24 -20.89 14.69 5.80
N TYR A 25 -20.34 13.83 4.93
CA TYR A 25 -20.98 13.41 3.69
C TYR A 25 -22.25 12.60 3.96
N ALA A 26 -22.19 11.64 4.88
CA ALA A 26 -23.35 10.83 5.25
C ALA A 26 -24.48 11.72 5.82
N ALA A 27 -24.15 12.66 6.70
CA ALA A 27 -25.11 13.62 7.24
C ALA A 27 -25.69 14.54 6.15
N HIS A 28 -24.86 15.07 5.25
CA HIS A 28 -25.31 15.94 4.15
C HIS A 28 -26.28 15.22 3.20
N CYS A 29 -26.00 13.95 2.90
CA CYS A 29 -26.83 13.13 2.02
C CYS A 29 -27.97 12.41 2.76
N GLN A 30 -28.16 12.66 4.06
CA GLN A 30 -29.15 11.98 4.91
C GLN A 30 -29.09 10.45 4.79
N LEU A 31 -27.87 9.93 4.69
CA LEU A 31 -27.62 8.49 4.70
C LEU A 31 -27.70 8.00 6.14
N ASP A 32 -28.45 6.92 6.35
CA ASP A 32 -28.56 6.24 7.65
C ASP A 32 -28.03 4.80 7.52
N PRO A 33 -26.70 4.59 7.54
CA PRO A 33 -26.14 3.25 7.42
C PRO A 33 -26.37 2.46 8.70
N VAL A 34 -26.92 1.26 8.56
CA VAL A 34 -27.06 0.33 9.68
C VAL A 34 -25.73 -0.41 9.89
N PHE A 35 -24.98 0.01 10.91
CA PHE A 35 -23.71 -0.61 11.28
C PHE A 35 -23.90 -1.88 12.11
N GLY A 36 -22.83 -2.67 12.24
CA GLY A 36 -22.86 -3.94 13.00
C GLY A 36 -23.61 -5.08 12.31
N GLN A 37 -24.10 -4.87 11.09
CA GLN A 37 -24.85 -5.86 10.32
C GLN A 37 -23.96 -6.50 9.25
N GLU A 38 -23.39 -7.66 9.56
CA GLU A 38 -22.64 -8.44 8.56
C GLU A 38 -23.62 -9.20 7.65
N VAL A 39 -23.55 -8.92 6.35
CA VAL A 39 -24.29 -9.68 5.33
C VAL A 39 -23.55 -10.99 5.05
N THR A 40 -24.19 -12.12 5.36
CA THR A 40 -23.61 -13.46 5.23
C THR A 40 -24.02 -14.15 3.92
N GLU A 41 -25.18 -13.82 3.40
CA GLU A 41 -25.74 -14.41 2.19
C GLU A 41 -26.54 -13.35 1.42
N VAL A 42 -26.45 -13.39 0.09
CA VAL A 42 -27.35 -12.64 -0.79
C VAL A 42 -27.86 -13.57 -1.87
N ARG A 43 -29.18 -13.62 -2.07
CA ARG A 43 -29.82 -14.43 -3.10
C ARG A 43 -30.84 -13.63 -3.89
N ARG A 44 -31.03 -14.02 -5.15
CA ARG A 44 -32.11 -13.50 -5.98
C ARG A 44 -33.41 -14.22 -5.61
N LYS A 45 -34.48 -13.47 -5.38
CA LYS A 45 -35.82 -13.97 -5.06
C LYS A 45 -36.83 -13.28 -5.97
N ASN A 46 -37.25 -13.98 -7.03
CA ASN A 46 -38.05 -13.42 -8.12
C ASN A 46 -37.41 -12.14 -8.67
N ASP A 47 -38.13 -11.02 -8.63
CA ASP A 47 -37.68 -9.70 -9.10
C ASP A 47 -36.94 -8.87 -8.04
N SER A 48 -36.65 -9.45 -6.87
CA SER A 48 -35.97 -8.80 -5.75
C SER A 48 -34.69 -9.54 -5.31
N TRP A 49 -33.86 -8.87 -4.53
CA TRP A 49 -32.71 -9.42 -3.82
C TRP A 49 -33.07 -9.57 -2.36
N GLU A 50 -32.70 -10.70 -1.76
CA GLU A 50 -32.80 -10.94 -0.34
C GLU A 50 -31.40 -11.04 0.25
N SER A 51 -31.06 -10.11 1.15
CA SER A 51 -29.79 -10.07 1.86
C SER A 51 -30.01 -10.53 3.30
N THR A 52 -29.27 -11.54 3.74
CA THR A 52 -29.35 -12.09 5.10
C THR A 52 -28.21 -11.53 5.94
N THR A 53 -28.55 -11.00 7.11
CA THR A 53 -27.60 -10.63 8.16
C THR A 53 -27.71 -11.57 9.35
N GLN A 54 -26.92 -11.32 10.40
CA GLN A 54 -26.96 -12.11 11.64
C GLN A 54 -28.34 -12.02 12.34
N ASP A 55 -28.99 -10.85 12.25
CA ASP A 55 -30.21 -10.56 13.01
C ASP A 55 -31.47 -10.52 12.13
N THR A 56 -31.33 -10.19 10.84
CA THR A 56 -32.51 -9.93 9.99
C THR A 56 -32.29 -10.22 8.52
N ARG A 57 -33.35 -10.06 7.72
CA ARG A 57 -33.32 -10.17 6.26
C ARG A 57 -33.89 -8.91 5.62
N TYR A 58 -33.20 -8.42 4.61
CA TYR A 58 -33.61 -7.24 3.85
C TYR A 58 -34.00 -7.65 2.44
N LEU A 59 -35.14 -7.15 1.97
CA LEU A 59 -35.58 -7.27 0.58
C LEU A 59 -35.32 -5.94 -0.15
N SER A 60 -34.63 -5.99 -1.28
CA SER A 60 -34.33 -4.82 -2.09
C SER A 60 -34.53 -5.09 -3.58
N GLN A 61 -34.91 -4.07 -4.34
CA GLN A 61 -34.99 -4.21 -5.81
C GLN A 61 -33.61 -4.23 -6.46
N ASN A 62 -32.70 -3.42 -5.91
CA ASN A 62 -31.33 -3.26 -6.38
C ASN A 62 -30.35 -3.69 -5.29
N LEU A 63 -29.20 -4.21 -5.74
CA LEU A 63 -28.10 -4.62 -4.87
C LEU A 63 -26.81 -3.97 -5.37
N VAL A 64 -26.10 -3.30 -4.46
CA VAL A 64 -24.76 -2.76 -4.70
C VAL A 64 -23.82 -3.43 -3.70
N VAL A 65 -22.66 -3.93 -4.16
CA VAL A 65 -21.70 -4.67 -3.31
C VAL A 65 -20.39 -3.88 -3.21
N PRO A 66 -20.27 -2.89 -2.30
CA PRO A 66 -19.09 -2.05 -2.16
C PRO A 66 -18.08 -2.60 -1.13
N THR A 67 -17.81 -3.91 -1.11
CA THR A 67 -17.01 -4.58 -0.05
C THR A 67 -15.49 -4.36 -0.16
N GLY A 68 -15.01 -3.75 -1.25
CA GLY A 68 -13.59 -3.52 -1.51
C GLY A 68 -12.84 -4.82 -1.87
N TYR A 69 -11.65 -4.68 -2.45
CA TYR A 69 -10.85 -5.81 -2.96
C TYR A 69 -9.67 -6.21 -2.05
N THR A 70 -9.37 -5.42 -1.01
CA THR A 70 -8.10 -5.51 -0.25
C THR A 70 -8.27 -6.09 1.16
N ARG A 71 -9.43 -6.71 1.47
CA ARG A 71 -9.76 -7.18 2.83
C ARG A 71 -9.06 -8.47 3.23
N LYS A 72 -8.86 -9.41 2.30
CA LYS A 72 -8.23 -10.72 2.60
C LYS A 72 -6.72 -10.64 2.39
N PRO A 73 -5.91 -10.80 3.45
CA PRO A 73 -4.46 -10.79 3.31
C PRO A 73 -4.00 -12.01 2.52
N TYR A 74 -2.97 -11.84 1.70
CA TYR A 74 -2.26 -12.94 1.07
C TYR A 74 -0.91 -13.11 1.77
N CYS A 75 -0.80 -14.16 2.58
CA CYS A 75 0.43 -14.53 3.25
C CYS A 75 1.07 -15.69 2.49
N PRO A 76 2.13 -15.45 1.70
CA PRO A 76 2.84 -16.56 1.05
C PRO A 76 3.50 -17.44 2.11
N SER A 77 3.51 -18.75 1.86
CA SER A 77 4.32 -19.69 2.63
C SER A 77 5.72 -19.78 2.02
N TRP A 78 6.74 -19.81 2.87
CA TRP A 78 8.12 -20.03 2.44
C TRP A 78 8.65 -21.38 2.94
N PRO A 79 9.57 -22.02 2.20
CA PRO A 79 10.28 -23.19 2.71
C PRO A 79 10.94 -22.88 4.06
N ASP A 80 10.81 -23.80 5.01
CA ASP A 80 11.40 -23.69 6.35
C ASP A 80 10.94 -22.48 7.19
N GLN A 81 9.80 -21.87 6.86
CA GLN A 81 9.26 -20.72 7.58
C GLN A 81 9.04 -21.02 9.08
N GLU A 82 8.71 -22.26 9.43
CA GLU A 82 8.56 -22.73 10.81
C GLU A 82 9.87 -22.76 11.60
N LYS A 83 11.02 -22.79 10.94
CA LYS A 83 12.34 -22.73 11.60
C LYS A 83 12.69 -21.31 12.02
N TYR A 84 12.05 -20.30 11.44
CA TYR A 84 12.24 -18.91 11.80
C TYR A 84 11.61 -18.62 13.17
N ARG A 85 12.43 -18.25 14.14
CA ARG A 85 11.99 -17.96 15.53
C ARG A 85 11.55 -16.51 15.75
N GLY A 86 11.67 -15.67 14.73
CA GLY A 86 11.24 -14.27 14.81
C GLY A 86 9.74 -14.11 14.53
N ARG A 87 9.27 -12.88 14.70
CA ARG A 87 7.87 -12.53 14.41
C ARG A 87 7.68 -12.32 12.90
N VAL A 88 6.67 -12.96 12.33
CA VAL A 88 6.20 -12.73 10.96
C VAL A 88 4.82 -12.08 11.02
N LEU A 89 4.60 -11.02 10.23
CA LEU A 89 3.35 -10.28 10.20
C LEU A 89 2.99 -9.91 8.76
N HIS A 90 1.71 -9.95 8.45
CA HIS A 90 1.20 -9.31 7.24
C HIS A 90 1.02 -7.79 7.47
N SER A 91 1.07 -7.01 6.39
CA SER A 91 0.88 -5.55 6.45
C SER A 91 -0.46 -5.13 7.09
N SER A 92 -1.50 -5.98 7.00
CA SER A 92 -2.81 -5.76 7.64
C SER A 92 -2.78 -5.78 9.17
N GLU A 93 -1.78 -6.46 9.76
CA GLU A 93 -1.57 -6.56 11.20
C GLU A 93 -0.63 -5.47 11.73
N TYR A 94 0.09 -4.79 10.83
CA TYR A 94 0.96 -3.67 11.18
C TYR A 94 0.14 -2.48 11.66
N LYS A 95 0.59 -1.83 12.75
CA LYS A 95 -0.06 -0.65 13.33
C LYS A 95 0.87 0.55 13.35
N ASN A 96 2.09 0.38 13.82
CA ASN A 96 3.15 1.39 13.87
C ASN A 96 4.52 0.73 14.07
N GLY A 97 5.58 1.53 13.93
CA GLY A 97 6.96 1.08 14.02
C GLY A 97 7.52 0.93 15.44
N GLU A 98 6.86 1.50 16.46
CA GLU A 98 7.35 1.53 17.85
C GLU A 98 7.79 0.16 18.40
N PRO A 99 7.04 -0.95 18.22
CA PRO A 99 7.41 -2.27 18.74
C PRO A 99 8.67 -2.87 18.11
N PHE A 100 9.19 -2.25 17.06
CA PHE A 100 10.34 -2.70 16.28
C PHE A 100 11.59 -1.87 16.52
N LYS A 101 11.55 -0.88 17.41
CA LYS A 101 12.70 -0.06 17.78
C LYS A 101 13.92 -0.92 18.10
N GLY A 102 15.05 -0.62 17.44
CA GLY A 102 16.30 -1.34 17.60
C GLY A 102 16.37 -2.74 16.98
N LYS A 103 15.32 -3.20 16.29
CA LYS A 103 15.29 -4.52 15.64
C LYS A 103 15.66 -4.44 14.16
N ASP A 104 16.20 -5.53 13.64
CA ASP A 104 16.33 -5.77 12.21
C ASP A 104 15.00 -6.32 11.67
N VAL A 105 14.46 -5.70 10.62
CA VAL A 105 13.14 -6.05 10.08
C VAL A 105 13.23 -6.24 8.57
N LEU A 106 12.84 -7.41 8.07
CA LEU A 106 12.69 -7.65 6.64
C LEU A 106 11.26 -7.33 6.20
N VAL A 107 11.10 -6.33 5.34
CA VAL A 107 9.84 -6.01 4.66
C VAL A 107 9.84 -6.70 3.30
N VAL A 108 8.91 -7.62 3.09
CA VAL A 108 8.78 -8.38 1.83
C VAL A 108 7.75 -7.69 0.92
N GLY A 109 8.22 -7.21 -0.23
CA GLY A 109 7.41 -6.50 -1.22
C GLY A 109 7.54 -4.98 -1.14
N PHE A 110 7.37 -4.31 -2.29
CA PHE A 110 7.37 -2.85 -2.43
C PHE A 110 6.10 -2.41 -3.16
N GLY A 111 4.95 -2.66 -2.54
CA GLY A 111 3.74 -1.89 -2.82
C GLY A 111 3.73 -0.60 -2.00
N ASN A 112 2.67 0.20 -2.12
CA ASN A 112 2.49 1.40 -1.30
C ASN A 112 2.68 1.10 0.19
N SER A 113 2.05 0.03 0.69
CA SER A 113 2.19 -0.38 2.09
C SER A 113 3.61 -0.78 2.46
N GLY A 114 4.32 -1.53 1.61
CA GLY A 114 5.70 -1.98 1.92
C GLY A 114 6.67 -0.80 2.05
N GLY A 115 6.56 0.17 1.15
CA GLY A 115 7.36 1.40 1.21
C GLY A 115 7.04 2.25 2.44
N GLU A 116 5.75 2.48 2.73
CA GLU A 116 5.31 3.26 3.89
C GLU A 116 5.71 2.60 5.22
N ILE A 117 5.55 1.28 5.34
CA ILE A 117 5.97 0.51 6.53
C ILE A 117 7.49 0.60 6.71
N ALA A 118 8.28 0.47 5.65
CA ALA A 118 9.73 0.58 5.77
C ALA A 118 10.17 1.97 6.25
N ILE A 119 9.54 3.03 5.77
CA ILE A 119 9.79 4.40 6.24
C ILE A 119 9.38 4.54 7.71
N ASP A 120 8.19 4.07 8.07
CA ASP A 120 7.67 4.16 9.44
C ASP A 120 8.56 3.40 10.44
N LEU A 121 9.02 2.20 10.08
CA LEU A 121 9.99 1.42 10.86
C LEU A 121 11.30 2.18 11.08
N TRP A 122 11.85 2.80 10.03
CA TRP A 122 13.07 3.59 10.12
C TRP A 122 12.90 4.80 11.05
N VAL A 123 11.80 5.54 10.90
CA VAL A 123 11.48 6.71 11.74
C VAL A 123 11.39 6.32 13.22
N HIS A 124 10.87 5.12 13.52
CA HIS A 124 10.77 4.59 14.88
C HIS A 124 12.05 3.87 15.38
N GLY A 125 13.16 3.96 14.64
CA GLY A 125 14.47 3.47 15.06
C GLY A 125 14.70 1.97 14.85
N ALA A 126 13.92 1.31 14.01
CA ALA A 126 14.24 -0.03 13.51
C ALA A 126 15.26 0.04 12.35
N ARG A 127 15.76 -1.13 11.93
CA ARG A 127 16.66 -1.29 10.78
C ARG A 127 15.95 -2.11 9.69
N PRO A 128 15.11 -1.47 8.84
CA PRO A 128 14.35 -2.17 7.81
C PRO A 128 15.21 -2.50 6.58
N ALA A 129 15.05 -3.73 6.08
CA ALA A 129 15.52 -4.16 4.77
C ALA A 129 14.30 -4.48 3.87
N LEU A 130 14.31 -4.05 2.61
CA LEU A 130 13.28 -4.35 1.63
C LEU A 130 13.71 -5.50 0.70
N SER A 131 12.88 -6.53 0.63
CA SER A 131 13.00 -7.61 -0.36
C SER A 131 12.03 -7.35 -1.51
N VAL A 132 12.56 -7.10 -2.72
CA VAL A 132 11.76 -6.77 -3.91
C VAL A 132 12.04 -7.78 -5.02
N ARG A 133 10.98 -8.36 -5.59
CA ARG A 133 11.09 -9.37 -6.67
C ARG A 133 11.45 -8.75 -8.02
N SER A 134 10.98 -7.54 -8.28
CA SER A 134 11.04 -6.89 -9.60
C SER A 134 11.50 -5.44 -9.46
N PRO A 135 12.06 -4.83 -10.53
CA PRO A 135 12.41 -3.42 -10.51
C PRO A 135 11.23 -2.57 -10.10
N VAL A 136 11.50 -1.58 -9.24
CA VAL A 136 10.49 -0.68 -8.68
C VAL A 136 10.76 0.72 -9.21
N ASN A 137 9.71 1.36 -9.72
CA ASN A 137 9.73 2.78 -10.04
C ASN A 137 9.21 3.57 -8.85
N ILE A 138 10.09 4.33 -8.20
CA ILE A 138 9.70 5.24 -7.12
C ILE A 138 9.39 6.58 -7.77
N VAL A 139 8.12 6.97 -7.72
CA VAL A 139 7.65 8.21 -8.33
C VAL A 139 7.26 9.16 -7.21
N PRO A 140 7.70 10.44 -7.24
CA PRO A 140 7.28 11.41 -6.25
C PRO A 140 5.76 11.60 -6.31
N ARG A 141 5.13 11.79 -5.15
CA ARG A 141 3.68 12.00 -5.03
C ARG A 141 3.21 13.26 -5.78
N ASP A 142 4.06 14.28 -5.78
CA ASP A 142 3.86 15.55 -6.47
C ASP A 142 5.04 15.90 -7.39
N MET A 143 4.70 16.47 -8.55
CA MET A 143 5.66 17.03 -9.49
C MET A 143 5.29 18.49 -9.75
N HIS A 144 6.19 19.41 -9.35
CA HIS A 144 5.95 20.86 -9.38
C HIS A 144 4.67 21.31 -8.65
N GLY A 145 4.35 20.68 -7.51
CA GLY A 145 3.15 21.01 -6.71
C GLY A 145 1.85 20.41 -7.23
N PHE A 146 1.89 19.72 -8.39
CA PHE A 146 0.75 19.06 -8.99
C PHE A 146 0.83 17.53 -8.82
N PRO A 147 -0.29 16.84 -8.50
CA PRO A 147 -0.29 15.39 -8.36
C PRO A 147 0.15 14.71 -9.66
N ILE A 148 0.99 13.67 -9.53
CA ILE A 148 1.40 12.85 -10.68
C ILE A 148 0.20 12.23 -11.42
N LEU A 149 -0.85 11.85 -10.68
CA LEU A 149 -2.11 11.36 -11.23
C LEU A 149 -2.85 12.43 -12.04
N GLY A 150 -2.76 13.69 -11.61
CA GLY A 150 -3.30 14.82 -12.37
C GLY A 150 -2.57 14.96 -13.70
N TRP A 151 -1.23 14.87 -13.70
CA TRP A 151 -0.44 14.85 -14.92
C TRP A 151 -0.84 13.70 -15.86
N SER A 152 -1.07 12.50 -15.34
CA SER A 152 -1.51 11.38 -16.19
C SER A 152 -2.87 11.60 -16.84
N ILE A 153 -3.82 12.21 -16.13
CA ILE A 153 -5.14 12.53 -16.68
C ILE A 153 -5.00 13.57 -17.78
N VAL A 154 -4.23 14.65 -17.56
CA VAL A 154 -3.98 15.67 -18.59
C VAL A 154 -3.34 15.06 -19.83
N LEU A 155 -2.32 14.22 -19.64
CA LEU A 155 -1.62 13.55 -20.75
C LEU A 155 -2.50 12.52 -21.48
N SER A 156 -3.49 11.91 -20.81
CA SER A 156 -4.40 10.94 -21.46
C SER A 156 -5.32 11.57 -22.52
N PHE A 157 -5.50 12.89 -22.51
CA PHE A 157 -6.24 13.60 -23.56
C PHE A 157 -5.39 13.90 -24.80
N LEU A 158 -4.07 13.67 -24.75
CA LEU A 158 -3.16 13.94 -25.85
C LEU A 158 -2.92 12.67 -26.70
N PRO A 159 -2.65 12.82 -28.00
CA PRO A 159 -2.18 11.71 -28.82
C PRO A 159 -0.93 11.07 -28.21
N THR A 160 -0.82 9.74 -28.25
CA THR A 160 0.26 8.96 -27.60
C THR A 160 1.66 9.49 -27.89
N ARG A 161 1.96 9.88 -29.14
CA ARG A 161 3.27 10.45 -29.50
C ARG A 161 3.59 11.75 -28.76
N LEU A 162 2.58 12.59 -28.53
CA LEU A 162 2.75 13.87 -27.82
C LEU A 162 2.80 13.64 -26.31
N ALA A 163 1.98 12.73 -25.79
CA ALA A 163 2.05 12.30 -24.40
C ALA A 163 3.43 11.69 -24.06
N ASP A 164 3.99 10.86 -24.94
CA ASP A 164 5.33 10.28 -24.80
C ASP A 164 6.42 11.35 -24.88
N PHE A 165 6.29 12.30 -25.80
CA PHE A 165 7.24 13.41 -25.93
C PHE A 165 7.28 14.29 -24.68
N LEU A 166 6.11 14.64 -24.12
CA LEU A 166 5.98 15.45 -22.92
C LEU A 166 6.33 14.69 -21.64
N SER A 167 6.03 13.40 -21.58
CA SER A 167 6.35 12.57 -20.42
C SER A 167 7.82 12.14 -20.36
N LYS A 168 8.55 12.06 -21.48
CA LYS A 168 9.99 11.74 -21.51
C LYS A 168 10.85 12.57 -20.55
N PRO A 169 10.81 13.92 -20.56
CA PRO A 169 11.57 14.71 -19.60
C PRO A 169 11.05 14.56 -18.16
N LEU A 170 9.73 14.40 -17.96
CA LEU A 170 9.11 14.20 -16.64
C LEU A 170 9.51 12.85 -16.03
N ALA A 171 9.51 11.80 -16.84
CA ALA A 171 9.92 10.45 -16.49
C ALA A 171 11.43 10.40 -16.24
N ALA A 172 12.24 11.07 -17.05
CA ALA A 172 13.67 11.20 -16.79
C ALA A 172 13.91 11.88 -15.43
N GLN A 173 13.19 12.94 -15.10
CA GLN A 173 13.36 13.66 -13.83
C GLN A 173 12.80 12.91 -12.60
N ALA A 174 11.76 12.10 -12.79
CA ALA A 174 11.17 11.25 -11.75
C ALA A 174 11.93 9.92 -11.53
N LEU A 175 12.50 9.35 -12.59
CA LEU A 175 13.17 8.04 -12.58
C LEU A 175 14.69 8.14 -12.47
N HIS A 176 15.32 9.28 -12.81
CA HIS A 176 16.75 9.45 -12.55
C HIS A 176 16.99 9.77 -11.08
N PRO A 177 17.72 8.90 -10.35
CA PRO A 177 18.04 9.14 -8.96
C PRO A 177 18.96 10.37 -8.87
N ARG A 178 18.56 11.37 -8.10
CA ARG A 178 19.49 12.41 -7.63
C ARG A 178 20.69 11.70 -6.96
N PRO A 179 21.93 12.25 -7.02
CA PRO A 179 23.13 11.58 -6.51
C PRO A 179 23.06 11.14 -5.03
N LEU A 180 22.20 11.77 -4.22
CA LEU A 180 21.88 11.34 -2.85
C LEU A 180 21.17 9.98 -2.78
N PHE A 181 20.31 9.65 -3.75
CA PHE A 181 19.51 8.43 -3.78
C PHE A 181 20.36 7.21 -4.21
N LEU A 182 21.31 7.39 -5.14
CA LEU A 182 22.33 6.38 -5.46
C LEU A 182 23.24 6.09 -4.26
N ARG A 183 23.47 7.08 -3.39
CA ARG A 183 24.22 6.89 -2.14
C ARG A 183 23.44 6.05 -1.14
N ALA A 184 22.14 6.31 -0.97
CA ALA A 184 21.27 5.49 -0.12
C ALA A 184 21.14 4.05 -0.64
N GLN A 185 20.99 3.85 -1.96
CA GLN A 185 20.91 2.53 -2.57
C GLN A 185 22.25 1.77 -2.50
N LYS A 186 23.40 2.46 -2.61
CA LYS A 186 24.73 1.87 -2.38
C LYS A 186 25.00 1.55 -0.91
N ILE A 187 24.52 2.36 0.04
CA ILE A 187 24.62 2.08 1.48
C ILE A 187 23.74 0.88 1.82
N PHE A 188 22.53 0.81 1.25
CA PHE A 188 21.62 -0.32 1.40
C PHE A 188 22.21 -1.63 0.86
N ASN A 189 22.75 -1.61 -0.37
CA ASN A 189 23.40 -2.79 -0.95
C ASN A 189 24.70 -3.16 -0.22
N ARG A 190 25.51 -2.20 0.26
CA ARG A 190 26.68 -2.49 1.10
C ARG A 190 26.32 -3.09 2.45
N SER A 191 25.23 -2.66 3.07
CA SER A 191 24.76 -3.23 4.34
C SER A 191 24.22 -4.65 4.15
N ALA A 192 23.58 -4.93 3.01
CA ALA A 192 23.16 -6.28 2.63
C ALA A 192 24.38 -7.20 2.37
N ASP A 193 25.39 -6.73 1.62
CA ASP A 193 26.62 -7.47 1.35
C ASP A 193 27.49 -7.68 2.60
N ALA A 194 27.51 -6.71 3.52
CA ALA A 194 28.23 -6.82 4.80
C ALA A 194 27.57 -7.87 5.71
N ASN A 195 26.24 -7.87 5.83
CA ASN A 195 25.50 -8.91 6.57
C ASN A 195 25.63 -10.30 5.93
N GLN A 196 25.73 -10.38 4.60
CA GLN A 196 25.95 -11.64 3.89
C GLN A 196 27.37 -12.20 4.08
N LYS A 197 28.38 -11.34 4.26
CA LYS A 197 29.74 -11.75 4.60
C LYS A 197 29.91 -12.15 6.07
N GLU A 198 29.17 -11.50 6.97
CA GLU A 198 29.20 -11.82 8.41
C GLU A 198 28.49 -13.16 8.70
N THR A 199 27.39 -13.44 7.99
CA THR A 199 26.71 -14.75 8.02
C THR A 199 27.46 -15.86 7.27
N ALA A 200 28.39 -15.53 6.38
CA ALA A 200 29.27 -16.51 5.72
C ALA A 200 30.45 -16.96 6.59
N ASN A 201 30.86 -16.17 7.59
CA ASN A 201 31.96 -16.51 8.51
C ASN A 201 31.53 -17.23 9.79
N SER A 202 30.23 -17.30 10.08
CA SER A 202 29.65 -18.17 11.11
C SER A 202 28.90 -19.33 10.43
N SER A 203 29.62 -20.41 10.17
CA SER A 203 29.16 -21.66 9.56
C SER A 203 27.75 -22.12 9.97
N VAL A 204 26.83 -22.33 9.01
CA VAL A 204 26.37 -23.63 8.46
C VAL A 204 25.57 -23.35 7.17
N GLY A 205 25.89 -24.03 6.07
CA GLY A 205 25.54 -23.63 4.71
C GLY A 205 24.07 -23.72 4.31
N CYS A 206 23.66 -22.81 3.42
CA CYS A 206 22.57 -23.02 2.48
C CYS A 206 22.89 -22.28 1.17
N ARG A 207 23.23 -23.03 0.12
CA ARG A 207 23.49 -22.51 -1.24
C ARG A 207 22.16 -22.34 -1.97
N TYR A 208 21.69 -21.11 -2.15
CA TYR A 208 20.59 -20.83 -3.06
C TYR A 208 21.09 -20.86 -4.51
N ARG A 209 20.63 -21.86 -5.28
CA ARG A 209 20.80 -21.93 -6.74
C ARG A 209 19.90 -20.88 -7.39
N LYS A 210 20.52 -20.02 -8.22
CA LYS A 210 19.86 -19.14 -9.16
C LYS A 210 19.20 -20.00 -10.23
N ILE A 211 17.86 -20.04 -10.28
CA ILE A 211 17.14 -20.63 -11.41
C ILE A 211 16.89 -19.51 -12.41
N SER A 212 17.40 -19.73 -13.61
CA SER A 212 17.26 -18.93 -14.84
C SER A 212 15.82 -18.81 -15.32
#